data_AF-A0A0P7G9X1-F1
#
_entry.id   AF-A0A0P7G9X1-F1
#
_cell.length_a   1.000
_cell.length_b   1.000
_cell.length_c   1.000
_cell.angle_alpha   90.00
_cell.angle_beta   90.00
_cell.angle_gamma   90.00
#
_symmetry.space_group_name_H-M   'P 1'
#
loop_
_entity.id
_entity.type
_entity.pdbx_description
1 polymer ?
#
loop_
_entity_poly.entity_id
_entity_poly.type
_entity_poly.pdbx_seq_one_letter_code
_entity_poly.pdbx_strand_id
1 'polypeptide(L)'
;MEVAFELALSAHLEAATDWIVARQLGAGVETPGARVMDLVGVVPTERVTDRAAITDRTIPPLAVEADVGVGEAVPVTEAFDCSPEHAASVAERAAELGFFHRSRRGGRTYVRQTTRYPSGSTDSSGSRTSPTSAGRAISSSNSGSTPRWGCSTRCGWRRRATSPART
;
A
#
# COMPACT_ATOMS: atom_id res chain seq x y z
N MET A 1 2.99 -26.26 -7.46
CA MET A 1 3.35 -26.67 -6.08
C MET A 1 3.89 -25.51 -5.25
N GLU A 2 3.92 -24.28 -5.76
CA GLU A 2 4.47 -23.10 -5.06
C GLU A 2 3.44 -22.37 -4.19
N VAL A 3 2.17 -22.29 -4.63
CA VAL A 3 1.09 -21.60 -3.87
C VAL A 3 0.87 -22.19 -2.47
N ALA A 4 0.95 -23.51 -2.32
CA ALA A 4 0.80 -24.15 -1.01
C ALA A 4 1.95 -23.79 -0.06
N PHE A 5 3.17 -23.67 -0.60
CA PHE A 5 4.34 -23.24 0.16
C PHE A 5 4.23 -21.77 0.56
N GLU A 6 3.83 -20.87 -0.36
CA GLU A 6 3.70 -19.44 -0.08
C GLU A 6 2.61 -19.14 0.96
N LEU A 7 1.49 -19.88 0.92
CA LEU A 7 0.44 -19.82 1.95
C LEU A 7 0.94 -20.36 3.29
N ALA A 8 1.67 -21.49 3.30
CA ALA A 8 2.25 -22.04 4.51
C ALA A 8 3.32 -21.10 5.12
N LEU A 9 4.13 -20.46 4.29
CA LEU A 9 5.11 -19.45 4.71
C LEU A 9 4.41 -18.23 5.31
N SER A 10 3.35 -17.74 4.67
CA SER A 10 2.55 -16.62 5.18
C SER A 10 1.98 -16.95 6.56
N ALA A 11 1.34 -18.11 6.70
CA ALA A 11 0.77 -18.56 7.97
C ALA A 11 1.84 -18.76 9.05
N HIS A 12 3.02 -19.27 8.66
CA HIS A 12 4.14 -19.40 9.58
C HIS A 12 4.65 -18.04 10.07
N LEU A 13 4.81 -17.06 9.16
CA LEU A 13 5.25 -15.71 9.52
C LEU A 13 4.22 -14.99 10.41
N GLU A 14 2.93 -15.12 10.09
CA GLU A 14 1.83 -14.58 10.92
C GLU A 14 1.79 -15.21 12.33
N ALA A 15 2.16 -16.50 12.47
CA ALA A 15 2.16 -17.18 13.76
C ALA A 15 3.46 -17.01 14.57
N ALA A 16 4.60 -16.87 13.90
CA ALA A 16 5.92 -16.84 14.53
C ALA A 16 6.43 -15.42 14.80
N THR A 17 5.77 -14.39 14.28
CA THR A 17 6.21 -13.00 14.39
C THR A 17 5.03 -12.07 14.63
N ASP A 18 5.29 -10.90 15.23
CA ASP A 18 4.31 -9.82 15.32
C ASP A 18 4.22 -8.99 14.02
N TRP A 19 4.76 -9.49 12.90
CA TRP A 19 4.79 -8.75 11.65
C TRP A 19 3.40 -8.63 11.02
N ILE A 20 3.14 -7.49 10.39
CA ILE A 20 1.96 -7.33 9.54
C ILE A 20 2.32 -7.87 8.15
N VAL A 21 1.71 -8.97 7.74
CA VAL A 21 2.00 -9.64 6.46
C VAL A 21 0.91 -9.33 5.44
N ALA A 22 1.28 -8.72 4.32
CA ALA A 22 0.41 -8.48 3.17
C ALA A 22 0.73 -9.44 2.03
N ARG A 23 -0.32 -9.83 1.29
CA ARG A 23 -0.26 -10.85 0.23
C ARG A 23 -0.81 -10.27 -1.07
N GLN A 24 -0.01 -10.27 -2.13
CA GLN A 24 -0.47 -9.96 -3.49
C GLN A 24 -0.47 -11.24 -4.31
N LEU A 25 -1.61 -11.55 -4.95
CA LEU A 25 -1.72 -12.67 -5.88
C LEU A 25 -1.76 -12.15 -7.32
N GLY A 26 -0.72 -12.44 -8.10
CA GLY A 26 -0.65 -12.19 -9.53
C GLY A 26 -0.94 -13.45 -10.35
N ALA A 27 -1.45 -13.27 -11.57
CA ALA A 27 -1.57 -14.33 -12.56
C ALA A 27 -0.75 -13.98 -13.81
N GLY A 28 -0.08 -14.97 -14.39
CA GLY A 28 0.71 -14.81 -15.60
C GLY A 28 -0.18 -14.59 -16.83
N VAL A 29 0.06 -13.50 -17.57
CA VAL A 29 -0.68 -13.17 -18.79
C VAL A 29 -0.26 -14.07 -19.96
N GLU A 30 1.05 -14.30 -20.11
CA GLU A 30 1.62 -15.10 -21.20
C GLU A 30 1.56 -16.62 -20.91
N THR A 31 1.30 -17.01 -19.66
CA THR A 31 1.19 -18.41 -19.25
C THR A 31 -0.04 -18.59 -18.35
N PRO A 32 -1.21 -18.82 -18.95
CA PRO A 32 -2.45 -19.02 -18.20
C PRO A 32 -2.29 -20.16 -17.18
N GLY A 33 -2.55 -19.85 -15.91
CA GLY A 33 -2.39 -20.79 -14.79
C GLY A 33 -1.09 -20.61 -13.98
N ALA A 34 -0.10 -19.87 -14.49
CA ALA A 34 1.00 -19.40 -13.66
C ALA A 34 0.47 -18.38 -12.64
N ARG A 35 0.81 -18.57 -11.36
CA ARG A 35 0.51 -17.63 -10.28
C ARG A 35 1.81 -17.27 -9.57
N VAL A 36 1.93 -16.01 -9.22
CA VAL A 36 3.03 -15.48 -8.41
C VAL A 36 2.39 -14.84 -7.19
N MET A 37 2.89 -15.18 -6.00
CA MET A 37 2.49 -14.52 -4.77
C MET A 37 3.64 -13.67 -4.25
N ASP A 38 3.42 -12.37 -4.14
CA ASP A 38 4.36 -11.49 -3.44
C ASP A 38 3.92 -11.35 -1.98
N LEU A 39 4.89 -11.50 -1.08
CA LEU A 39 4.72 -11.25 0.35
C LEU A 39 5.46 -9.98 0.75
N VAL A 40 4.76 -9.10 1.47
CA VAL A 40 5.36 -7.92 2.10
C VAL A 40 5.15 -8.04 3.60
N GLY A 41 6.23 -8.17 4.35
CA GLY A 41 6.22 -8.14 5.81
C GLY A 41 6.57 -6.74 6.31
N VAL A 42 5.76 -6.19 7.21
CA VAL A 42 6.07 -4.95 7.92
C VAL A 42 6.34 -5.29 9.38
N VAL A 43 7.58 -5.03 9.81
CA VAL A 43 7.96 -5.12 11.22
C VAL A 43 7.36 -3.91 11.95
N PRO A 44 6.50 -4.12 12.98
CA PRO A 44 5.97 -3.02 13.75
C PRO A 44 7.11 -2.28 14.45
N THR A 45 7.10 -0.96 14.35
CA THR A 45 7.91 -0.04 15.13
C THR A 45 6.96 0.92 15.84
N GLU A 46 7.41 1.65 16.87
CA GLU A 46 6.56 2.65 17.55
C GLU A 46 5.89 3.61 16.56
N ARG A 47 6.64 4.08 15.55
CA ARG A 47 6.10 4.92 14.47
C ARG A 47 5.02 4.23 13.64
N VAL A 48 5.06 2.91 13.46
CA VAL A 48 4.05 2.13 12.74
C VAL A 48 2.83 1.89 13.63
N THR A 49 3.04 1.55 14.90
CA THR A 49 1.95 1.30 15.86
C THR A 49 1.21 2.58 16.23
N ASP A 50 1.90 3.71 16.34
CA ASP A 50 1.27 5.03 16.51
C ASP A 50 0.39 5.41 15.30
N ARG A 51 0.72 4.92 14.10
CA ARG A 51 -0.12 5.08 12.90
C ARG A 51 -1.33 4.14 12.90
N ALA A 52 -1.22 2.96 13.51
CA ALA A 52 -2.35 2.06 13.74
C ALA A 52 -3.29 2.57 14.85
N ALA A 53 -2.84 3.53 15.67
CA ALA A 53 -3.57 4.05 16.82
C ALA A 53 -4.75 4.99 16.47
N ILE A 54 -5.10 5.18 15.19
CA ILE A 54 -6.28 5.97 14.83
C ILE A 54 -7.55 5.26 15.33
N THR A 55 -7.77 4.01 14.89
CA THR A 55 -8.88 3.16 15.33
C THR A 55 -8.72 1.77 14.72
N ASP A 56 -9.11 0.73 15.46
CA ASP A 56 -9.25 -0.65 14.95
C ASP A 56 -10.56 -0.87 14.17
N ARG A 57 -11.51 0.06 14.30
CA ARG A 57 -12.78 0.08 13.57
C ARG A 57 -12.65 0.79 12.21
N THR A 58 -13.44 0.34 11.24
CA THR A 58 -13.49 0.93 9.88
C THR A 58 -13.83 2.42 9.90
N ILE A 59 -12.93 3.22 9.33
CA ILE A 59 -13.16 4.64 9.05
C ILE A 59 -14.08 4.74 7.83
N PRO A 60 -15.12 5.61 7.85
CA PRO A 60 -15.98 5.80 6.69
C PRO A 60 -15.16 6.14 5.43
N PRO A 61 -15.37 5.48 4.28
CA PRO A 61 -14.60 5.74 3.06
C PRO A 61 -14.63 7.21 2.63
N LEU A 62 -15.81 7.86 2.71
CA LEU A 62 -15.96 9.29 2.43
C LEU A 62 -15.13 10.19 3.35
N ALA A 63 -14.80 9.76 4.57
CA ALA A 63 -13.90 10.51 5.44
C ALA A 63 -12.44 10.38 4.98
N VAL A 64 -12.05 9.21 4.48
CA VAL A 64 -10.70 8.97 3.94
C VAL A 64 -10.47 9.77 2.64
N GLU A 65 -11.50 9.90 1.82
CA GLU A 65 -11.48 10.61 0.54
C GLU A 65 -11.72 12.12 0.65
N ALA A 66 -12.19 12.59 1.81
CA ALA A 66 -12.48 14.00 2.05
C ALA A 66 -11.23 14.88 1.89
N ASP A 67 -11.41 16.07 1.32
CA ASP A 67 -10.35 17.08 1.20
C ASP A 67 -10.15 17.82 2.54
N VAL A 68 -9.80 17.07 3.58
CA VAL A 68 -9.62 17.55 4.95
C VAL A 68 -8.24 17.15 5.43
N GLY A 69 -7.35 18.12 5.54
CA GLY A 69 -6.01 17.91 6.09
C GLY A 69 -5.93 18.08 7.62
N VAL A 70 -4.72 17.93 8.15
CA VAL A 70 -4.38 18.21 9.56
C VAL A 70 -4.26 19.71 9.89
N GLY A 71 -4.23 20.56 8.87
CA GLY A 71 -4.00 22.00 9.00
C GLY A 71 -5.26 22.76 9.43
N GLU A 72 -5.66 23.72 8.62
CA GLU A 72 -6.85 24.54 8.90
C GLU A 72 -8.11 23.68 8.91
N ALA A 73 -9.03 23.97 9.83
CA ALA A 73 -10.29 23.25 9.91
C ALA A 73 -11.24 23.71 8.79
N VAL A 74 -11.79 22.74 8.07
CA VAL A 74 -12.69 22.96 6.93
C VAL A 74 -14.13 22.81 7.41
N PRO A 75 -15.07 23.68 7.01
CA PRO A 75 -16.47 23.51 7.37
C PRO A 75 -17.02 22.22 6.74
N VAL A 76 -17.83 21.46 7.48
CA VAL A 76 -18.36 20.14 7.04
C VAL A 76 -19.09 20.23 5.70
N THR A 77 -19.74 21.36 5.41
CA THR A 77 -20.44 21.61 4.14
C THR A 77 -19.53 21.69 2.92
N GLU A 78 -18.23 21.90 3.11
CA GLU A 78 -17.22 22.01 2.05
C GLU A 78 -16.23 20.83 2.06
N ALA A 79 -16.31 19.96 3.07
CA ALA A 79 -15.36 18.86 3.29
C ALA A 79 -15.67 17.62 2.45
N PHE A 80 -16.90 17.45 1.99
CA PHE A 80 -17.36 16.24 1.31
C PHE A 80 -18.16 16.59 0.06
N ASP A 81 -18.03 15.77 -0.98
CA ASP A 81 -18.86 15.83 -2.18
C ASP A 81 -20.13 14.97 -2.00
N CYS A 82 -20.99 15.34 -1.03
CA CYS A 82 -22.24 14.64 -0.75
C CYS A 82 -23.29 15.57 -0.10
N SER A 83 -24.48 15.03 0.22
CA SER A 83 -25.54 15.83 0.86
C SER A 83 -25.12 16.31 2.26
N PRO A 84 -25.61 17.48 2.73
CA PRO A 84 -25.22 18.04 4.03
C PRO A 84 -25.50 17.12 5.22
N GLU A 85 -26.63 16.40 5.20
CA GLU A 85 -27.00 15.44 6.24
C GLU A 85 -26.04 14.25 6.28
N HIS A 86 -25.65 13.74 5.10
CA HIS A 86 -24.70 12.65 5.00
C HIS A 86 -23.29 13.09 5.40
N ALA A 87 -22.86 14.28 4.98
CA ALA A 87 -21.61 14.91 5.40
C ALA A 87 -21.54 15.06 6.93
N ALA A 88 -22.64 15.50 7.56
CA ALA A 88 -22.72 15.60 9.02
C ALA A 88 -22.59 14.23 9.70
N SER A 89 -23.28 13.21 9.19
CA SER A 89 -23.20 11.84 9.72
C SER A 89 -21.80 11.24 9.58
N VAL A 90 -21.17 11.41 8.41
CA VAL A 90 -19.79 10.94 8.17
C VAL A 90 -18.80 11.67 9.07
N ALA A 91 -18.91 13.00 9.18
CA ALA A 91 -18.05 13.80 10.04
C ALA A 91 -18.18 13.43 11.52
N GLU A 92 -19.40 13.19 11.99
CA GLU A 92 -19.67 12.71 13.34
C GLU A 92 -19.04 11.35 13.58
N ARG A 93 -19.31 10.39 12.69
CA ARG A 93 -18.77 9.04 12.82
C ARG A 93 -17.24 9.03 12.80
N ALA A 94 -16.63 9.80 11.91
CA ALA A 94 -15.18 9.93 11.84
C ALA A 94 -14.59 10.64 13.08
N ALA A 95 -15.31 11.56 13.70
CA ALA A 95 -14.89 12.18 14.96
C ALA A 95 -14.97 11.19 16.15
N GLU A 96 -16.01 10.36 16.23
CA GLU A 96 -16.09 9.27 17.23
C GLU A 96 -14.96 8.25 17.10
N LEU A 97 -14.45 8.08 15.88
CA LEU A 97 -13.33 7.19 15.57
C LEU A 97 -11.97 7.86 15.78
N GLY A 98 -11.93 9.12 16.23
CA GLY A 98 -10.68 9.86 16.42
C GLY A 98 -9.97 10.22 15.11
N PHE A 99 -10.61 10.03 13.95
CA PHE A 99 -10.04 10.40 12.64
C PHE A 99 -10.16 11.90 12.38
N PHE A 100 -11.29 12.51 12.76
CA PHE A 100 -11.49 13.95 12.74
C PHE A 100 -11.55 14.57 14.13
N HIS A 101 -11.04 15.78 14.23
CA HIS A 101 -11.37 16.69 15.32
C HIS A 101 -12.48 17.63 14.86
N ARG A 102 -13.62 17.61 15.58
CA ARG A 102 -14.79 18.46 15.36
C ARG A 102 -14.73 19.71 16.24
N SER A 103 -14.97 20.88 15.65
CA SER A 103 -15.12 22.14 16.39
C SER A 103 -16.31 22.95 15.87
N ARG A 104 -16.87 23.83 16.70
CA ARG A 104 -17.99 24.69 16.32
C ARG A 104 -17.59 26.16 16.44
N ARG A 105 -17.79 26.93 15.37
CA ARG A 105 -17.47 28.38 15.30
C ARG A 105 -18.57 29.09 14.54
N GLY A 106 -19.15 30.16 15.11
CA GLY A 106 -20.20 30.93 14.44
C GLY A 106 -21.40 30.09 13.98
N GLY A 107 -21.78 29.08 14.76
CA GLY A 107 -22.89 28.17 14.42
C GLY A 107 -22.56 27.05 13.41
N ARG A 108 -21.45 27.16 12.67
CA ARG A 108 -20.99 26.15 11.70
C ARG A 108 -20.09 25.09 12.36
N THR A 109 -20.17 23.86 11.86
CA THR A 109 -19.31 22.75 12.27
C THR A 109 -18.11 22.64 11.33
N TYR A 110 -16.92 22.52 11.91
CA TYR A 110 -15.66 22.40 11.21
C TYR A 110 -14.96 21.09 11.61
N VAL A 111 -14.24 20.51 10.67
CA VAL A 111 -13.44 19.30 10.85
C VAL A 111 -12.01 19.52 10.38
N ARG A 112 -11.06 18.86 11.05
CA ARG A 112 -9.67 18.66 10.59
C ARG A 112 -9.25 17.24 10.91
N GLN A 113 -8.32 16.66 10.15
CA GLN A 113 -7.72 15.38 10.51
C GLN A 113 -6.91 15.50 11.81
N THR A 114 -6.97 14.47 12.64
CA THR A 114 -6.21 14.40 13.91
C THR A 114 -4.74 14.07 13.69
N THR A 115 -4.45 13.30 12.65
CA THR A 115 -3.09 12.91 12.29
C THR A 115 -2.90 12.97 10.78
N ARG A 116 -1.67 13.23 10.37
CA ARG A 116 -1.35 13.36 8.96
C ARG A 116 -1.29 11.97 8.38
N TYR A 117 -2.26 11.61 7.56
CA TYR A 117 -2.11 10.43 6.73
C TYR A 117 -0.94 10.69 5.75
N PRO A 118 0.06 9.80 5.64
CA PRO A 118 1.23 10.06 4.81
C PRO A 118 0.79 10.21 3.34
N SER A 119 0.88 11.44 2.84
CA SER A 119 0.70 11.74 1.43
C SER A 119 1.91 11.22 0.67
N GLY A 120 1.75 10.06 0.01
CA GLY A 120 2.61 9.57 -1.07
C GLY A 120 4.12 9.79 -0.90
N SER A 121 4.74 9.10 0.05
CA SER A 121 6.15 8.69 -0.08
C SER A 121 6.41 7.54 0.88
N THR A 122 6.04 6.34 0.45
CA THR A 122 6.66 5.14 0.98
C THR A 122 8.12 5.19 0.54
N ASP A 123 8.98 5.70 1.42
CA ASP A 123 10.40 5.39 1.37
C ASP A 123 10.54 3.93 1.79
N SER A 124 10.21 3.04 0.85
CA SER A 124 10.39 1.60 1.00
C SER A 124 11.88 1.35 0.95
N SER A 125 12.52 1.48 2.11
CA SER A 125 13.74 0.72 2.41
C SER A 125 13.33 -0.76 2.45
N GLY A 126 13.08 -1.33 1.27
CA GLY A 126 12.95 -2.75 1.08
C GLY A 126 14.28 -3.35 1.50
N SER A 127 14.33 -3.94 2.70
CA SER A 127 15.41 -4.84 3.06
C SER A 127 15.34 -6.02 2.10
N ARG A 128 16.12 -5.94 1.02
CA ARG A 128 16.37 -7.06 0.13
C ARG A 128 17.18 -8.09 0.93
N THR A 129 16.49 -8.98 1.64
CA THR A 129 17.10 -10.23 2.10
C THR A 129 17.15 -11.17 0.89
N SER A 130 18.23 -11.05 0.11
CA SER A 130 18.61 -12.14 -0.79
C SER A 130 18.98 -13.33 0.10
N PRO A 131 18.41 -14.54 -0.13
CA PRO A 131 18.88 -15.71 0.58
C PRO A 131 20.32 -15.96 0.13
N THR A 132 21.28 -15.74 1.02
CA THR A 132 22.64 -16.23 0.84
C THR A 132 22.59 -17.73 1.01
N SER A 133 22.29 -18.46 -0.07
CA SER A 133 22.62 -19.88 -0.14
C SER A 133 24.10 -20.00 -0.45
N ALA A 134 24.88 -20.30 0.60
CA ALA A 134 26.14 -21.01 0.44
C ALA A 134 25.83 -22.35 -0.26
N GLY A 135 26.06 -22.39 -1.57
CA GLY A 135 25.77 -23.52 -2.44
C GLY A 135 26.79 -23.55 -3.56
N ARG A 136 27.70 -24.51 -3.47
CA ARG A 136 28.85 -24.80 -4.33
C ARG A 136 28.52 -24.65 -5.83
N ALA A 137 29.34 -23.88 -6.53
CA ALA A 137 29.28 -23.71 -7.99
C ALA A 137 29.48 -25.05 -8.72
N ILE A 138 28.54 -25.40 -9.59
CA ILE A 138 28.79 -26.25 -10.75
C ILE A 138 28.72 -25.32 -11.96
N SER A 139 29.86 -25.14 -12.60
CA SER A 139 30.03 -24.35 -13.81
C SER A 139 29.34 -25.05 -14.99
N SER A 140 28.39 -24.37 -15.62
CA SER A 140 28.08 -24.58 -17.03
C SER A 140 27.90 -23.22 -17.68
N SER A 141 28.89 -22.87 -18.48
CA SER A 141 28.89 -21.75 -19.41
C SER A 141 27.64 -21.77 -20.29
N ASN A 142 26.85 -20.69 -20.26
CA ASN A 142 26.15 -20.28 -21.46
C ASN A 142 26.05 -18.75 -21.49
N SER A 143 26.76 -18.16 -22.44
CA SER A 143 26.73 -16.75 -22.79
C SER A 143 25.33 -16.38 -23.30
N GLY A 144 24.59 -15.64 -22.50
CA GLY A 144 23.29 -15.07 -22.87
C GLY A 144 23.13 -13.71 -22.22
N SER A 145 23.08 -12.67 -23.06
CA SER A 145 22.91 -11.26 -22.70
C SER A 145 21.74 -11.01 -21.74
N THR A 146 22.03 -10.48 -20.55
CA THR A 146 21.03 -9.94 -19.61
C THR A 146 20.49 -8.59 -20.11
N PRO A 147 19.16 -8.39 -20.27
CA PRO A 147 18.61 -7.07 -20.55
C PRO A 147 18.56 -6.23 -19.26
N ARG A 148 19.08 -5.00 -19.34
CA ARG A 148 18.91 -3.96 -18.32
C ARG A 148 17.48 -3.40 -18.41
N TRP A 149 16.71 -3.49 -17.32
CA TRP A 149 15.44 -2.79 -17.17
C TRP A 149 15.67 -1.47 -16.44
N GLY A 150 15.37 -0.36 -17.12
CA GLY A 150 15.28 0.97 -16.51
C GLY A 150 13.80 1.34 -16.30
N CYS A 151 13.46 1.80 -15.10
CA CYS A 151 12.14 2.31 -14.77
C CYS A 151 11.98 3.72 -15.37
N SER A 152 11.00 3.92 -16.26
CA SER A 152 10.58 5.26 -16.69
C SER A 152 9.11 5.49 -16.32
N THR A 153 8.85 6.63 -15.70
CA THR A 153 7.65 6.94 -14.91
C THR A 153 6.44 7.35 -15.76
N ARG A 154 6.16 6.68 -16.88
CA ARG A 154 5.01 7.09 -17.72
C ARG A 154 4.32 5.91 -18.37
N CYS A 155 3.01 5.83 -18.10
CA CYS A 155 2.04 4.80 -18.47
C CYS A 155 2.20 4.24 -19.89
N GLY A 156 2.04 2.91 -20.03
CA GLY A 156 1.76 2.22 -21.29
C GLY A 156 2.83 1.21 -21.72
N TRP A 157 2.61 -0.07 -21.44
CA TRP A 157 3.45 -1.16 -21.95
C TRP A 157 3.20 -1.34 -23.45
N ARG A 158 4.15 -0.92 -24.30
CA ARG A 158 4.23 -1.36 -25.70
C ARG A 158 5.55 -2.11 -25.92
N ARG A 159 5.46 -3.30 -26.50
CA ARG A 159 6.63 -4.05 -27.03
C ARG A 159 7.34 -3.18 -28.07
N ARG A 160 8.62 -2.92 -27.87
CA ARG A 160 9.49 -2.39 -28.93
C ARG A 160 9.95 -3.61 -29.76
N ALA A 161 9.49 -3.70 -31.00
CA ALA A 161 9.93 -4.74 -31.92
C ALA A 161 11.43 -4.57 -32.21
N THR A 162 12.20 -5.64 -32.07
CA THR A 162 13.59 -5.72 -32.53
C THR A 162 13.59 -5.92 -34.05
N SER A 163 14.11 -4.95 -34.80
CA SER A 163 14.50 -5.17 -36.20
C SER A 163 15.79 -6.00 -36.26
N PRO A 164 15.93 -6.94 -37.21
CA PRO A 164 17.17 -7.69 -37.39
C PRO A 164 18.26 -6.82 -38.00
N ALA A 165 19.50 -7.06 -37.57
CA ALA A 165 20.70 -6.44 -38.12
C ALA A 165 20.86 -6.79 -39.60
N ARG A 166 21.10 -5.77 -40.44
CA ARG A 166 21.64 -5.96 -41.79
C ARG A 166 23.15 -6.21 -41.66
N THR A 167 23.60 -7.27 -42.31
CA THR A 167 24.99 -7.60 -42.65
C THR A 167 25.71 -6.47 -43.35
#